data_AF-A0A0N1DSP7-F1
#
_entry.id   AF-A0A0N1DSP7-F1
#
_cell.length_a   1.000
_cell.length_b   1.000
_cell.length_c   1.000
_cell.angle_alpha   90.00
_cell.angle_beta   90.00
_cell.angle_gamma   90.00
#
_symmetry.space_group_name_H-M   'P 1'
#
loop_
_entity.id
_entity.type
_entity.pdbx_description
1 polymer ?
#
loop_
_entity_poly.entity_id
_entity_poly.type
_entity_poly.pdbx_seq_one_letter_code
_entity_poly.pdbx_strand_id
1 'polypeptide(L)'
;MDGKILIALISPILITIGGVISWFLKAKREEFLSIEEKARENKIKIYETLLEPFIYALTGTLDEDEKNNGIQKMLTLEYKKAAFNLITFGSDEVVNSYNTIMQSFFNKESYDDNEYGIILLAQLSELLLNIRKDLYSKNTKLKRSNLLEFMMTDIENYRDKIDNFKFRKIN
;
A
#
# COMPACT_ATOMS: atom_id res chain seq x y z
N MET A 1 12.58 53.45 -38.08
CA MET A 1 12.14 53.14 -36.71
C MET A 1 13.13 52.11 -36.17
N ASP A 2 14.00 52.54 -35.27
CA ASP A 2 15.21 51.79 -34.90
C ASP A 2 14.85 50.46 -34.22
N GLY A 3 15.46 49.36 -34.66
CA GLY A 3 15.24 48.02 -34.10
C GLY A 3 15.45 47.93 -32.58
N LYS A 4 16.16 48.90 -31.99
CA LYS A 4 16.32 49.05 -30.53
C LYS A 4 15.00 49.36 -29.80
N ILE A 5 14.11 50.14 -30.39
CA ILE A 5 12.80 50.49 -29.80
C ILE A 5 11.86 49.28 -29.85
N LEU A 6 11.91 48.51 -30.94
CA LEU A 6 11.13 47.29 -31.10
C LEU A 6 11.51 46.23 -30.06
N ILE A 7 12.82 46.01 -29.83
CA ILE A 7 13.33 45.06 -28.83
C ILE A 7 12.97 45.51 -27.40
N ALA A 8 13.04 46.82 -27.11
CA ALA A 8 12.68 47.38 -25.81
C ALA A 8 11.19 47.22 -25.46
N LEU A 9 10.30 47.16 -26.46
CA LEU A 9 8.86 46.92 -26.27
C LEU A 9 8.50 45.44 -26.20
N ILE A 10 9.17 44.59 -26.99
CA ILE A 10 8.86 43.15 -27.06
C ILE A 10 9.40 42.39 -25.84
N SER A 11 10.58 42.75 -25.34
CA SER A 11 11.24 42.01 -24.25
C SER A 11 10.41 41.97 -22.95
N PRO A 12 9.83 43.08 -22.45
CA PRO A 12 8.99 43.06 -21.25
C PRO A 12 7.72 42.22 -21.45
N ILE A 13 7.13 42.25 -22.65
CA ILE A 13 5.95 41.46 -22.99
C ILE A 13 6.29 39.97 -22.95
N LEU A 14 7.41 39.55 -23.54
CA LEU A 14 7.86 38.17 -23.51
C LEU A 14 8.18 37.68 -22.09
N ILE A 15 8.84 38.50 -21.27
CA ILE A 15 9.14 38.17 -19.87
C ILE A 15 7.84 38.02 -19.07
N THR A 16 6.88 38.92 -19.28
CA THR A 16 5.58 38.89 -18.59
C THR A 16 4.80 37.63 -18.99
N ILE A 17 4.69 37.34 -20.28
CA ILE A 17 4.02 36.13 -20.78
C ILE A 17 4.71 34.87 -20.25
N GLY A 18 6.04 34.81 -20.29
CA GLY A 18 6.81 33.69 -19.77
C GLY A 18 6.62 33.48 -18.26
N GLY A 19 6.55 34.57 -17.51
CA GLY A 19 6.26 34.55 -16.07
C GLY A 19 4.86 34.02 -15.76
N VAL A 20 3.84 34.50 -16.48
CA VAL A 20 2.45 34.05 -16.32
C VAL A 20 2.30 32.56 -16.66
N ILE A 21 2.90 32.11 -17.77
CA ILE A 21 2.87 30.69 -18.16
C ILE A 21 3.57 29.82 -17.11
N SER A 22 4.75 30.23 -16.66
CA SER A 22 5.50 29.48 -15.63
C SER A 22 4.72 29.40 -14.31
N TRP A 23 4.09 30.50 -13.89
CA TRP A 23 3.25 30.51 -12.69
C TRP A 23 2.04 29.60 -12.84
N PHE A 24 1.37 29.61 -13.99
CA PHE A 24 0.22 28.74 -14.26
C PHE A 24 0.60 27.25 -14.25
N LEU A 25 1.72 26.88 -14.88
CA LEU A 25 2.23 25.50 -14.86
C LEU A 25 2.62 25.05 -13.45
N LYS A 26 3.27 25.94 -12.67
CA LYS A 26 3.60 25.68 -11.27
C LYS A 26 2.35 25.49 -10.41
N ALA A 27 1.36 26.37 -10.54
CA ALA A 27 0.11 26.31 -9.78
C ALA A 27 -0.64 25.00 -10.05
N LYS A 28 -0.77 24.59 -11.32
CA LYS A 28 -1.38 23.31 -11.67
C LYS A 28 -0.62 22.13 -11.07
N ARG A 29 0.71 22.14 -11.15
CA ARG A 29 1.53 21.05 -10.60
C ARG A 29 1.35 20.93 -9.09
N GLU A 30 1.34 22.04 -8.37
CA GLU A 30 1.12 22.05 -6.91
C GLU A 30 -0.27 21.54 -6.54
N GLU A 31 -1.31 21.93 -7.29
CA GLU A 31 -2.66 21.43 -7.11
C GLU A 31 -2.73 19.91 -7.31
N PHE A 32 -2.18 19.39 -8.42
CA PHE A 32 -2.12 17.95 -8.69
C PHE A 32 -1.38 17.18 -7.59
N LEU A 33 -0.22 17.69 -7.15
CA LEU A 33 0.54 17.07 -6.06
C LEU A 33 -0.27 17.03 -4.77
N SER A 34 -0.98 18.12 -4.42
CA SER A 34 -1.81 18.16 -3.21
C SER A 34 -2.99 17.20 -3.25
N ILE A 35 -3.58 16.97 -4.43
CA ILE A 35 -4.66 15.99 -4.63
C ILE A 35 -4.10 14.57 -4.50
N GLU A 36 -2.94 14.31 -5.11
CA GLU A 36 -2.26 13.02 -5.02
C GLU A 36 -1.86 12.68 -3.58
N GLU A 37 -1.32 13.65 -2.84
CA GLU A 37 -0.97 13.50 -1.42
C GLU A 37 -2.20 13.17 -0.56
N LYS A 38 -3.29 13.93 -0.70
CA LYS A 38 -4.56 13.64 0.01
C LYS A 38 -5.12 12.28 -0.34
N ALA A 39 -5.08 11.89 -1.62
CA ALA A 39 -5.51 10.57 -2.05
C ALA A 39 -4.63 9.48 -1.40
N ARG A 40 -3.31 9.65 -1.40
CA ARG A 40 -2.36 8.73 -0.79
C ARG A 40 -2.55 8.62 0.72
N GLU A 41 -2.75 9.72 1.42
CA GLU A 41 -3.07 9.73 2.86
C GLU A 41 -4.36 8.94 3.16
N ASN A 42 -5.40 9.12 2.34
CA ASN A 42 -6.63 8.36 2.49
C ASN A 42 -6.39 6.85 2.26
N LYS A 43 -5.59 6.48 1.26
CA LYS A 43 -5.20 5.08 1.04
C LYS A 43 -4.45 4.50 2.24
N ILE A 44 -3.46 5.23 2.77
CA ILE A 44 -2.67 4.83 3.94
C ILE A 44 -3.58 4.51 5.12
N LYS A 45 -4.51 5.40 5.45
CA LYS A 45 -5.46 5.18 6.56
C LYS A 45 -6.27 3.90 6.39
N ILE A 46 -6.77 3.63 5.18
CA ILE A 46 -7.53 2.41 4.91
C ILE A 46 -6.62 1.18 5.03
N TYR A 47 -5.40 1.23 4.51
CA TYR A 47 -4.44 0.13 4.64
C TYR A 47 -4.05 -0.13 6.09
N GLU A 48 -3.86 0.90 6.91
CA GLU A 48 -3.62 0.77 8.35
C GLU A 48 -4.76 0.02 9.04
N THR A 49 -6.02 0.42 8.81
CA THR A 49 -7.20 -0.28 9.34
C THR A 49 -7.23 -1.75 8.91
N LEU A 50 -6.88 -2.04 7.65
CA LEU A 50 -6.90 -3.41 7.12
C LEU A 50 -5.77 -4.30 7.67
N LEU A 51 -4.60 -3.70 7.94
CA LEU A 51 -3.43 -4.40 8.43
C LEU A 51 -3.46 -4.63 9.95
N GLU A 52 -4.25 -3.85 10.67
CA GLU A 52 -4.31 -3.87 12.13
C GLU A 52 -4.49 -5.28 12.74
N PRO A 53 -5.43 -6.14 12.29
CA PRO A 53 -5.55 -7.50 12.82
C PRO A 53 -4.27 -8.33 12.73
N PHE A 54 -3.48 -8.15 11.66
CA PHE A 54 -2.21 -8.86 11.47
C PHE A 54 -1.11 -8.30 12.37
N ILE A 55 -1.13 -6.99 12.65
CA ILE A 55 -0.22 -6.35 13.60
C ILE A 55 -0.47 -6.93 14.99
N TYR A 56 -1.73 -7.05 15.42
CA TYR A 56 -2.08 -7.71 16.69
C TYR A 56 -1.56 -9.15 16.72
N ALA A 57 -1.83 -9.93 15.67
CA ALA A 57 -1.44 -11.35 15.62
C ALA A 57 0.08 -11.57 15.67
N LEU A 58 0.87 -10.68 15.05
CA LEU A 58 2.34 -10.79 14.98
C LEU A 58 3.07 -10.10 16.12
N THR A 59 2.37 -9.33 16.97
CA THR A 59 3.01 -8.67 18.10
C THR A 59 3.22 -9.66 19.25
N GLY A 60 4.45 -10.12 19.40
CA GLY A 60 4.82 -11.15 20.39
C GLY A 60 4.67 -10.76 21.86
N THR A 61 4.53 -9.46 22.18
CA THR A 61 4.33 -8.99 23.55
C THR A 61 2.89 -9.02 24.02
N LEU A 62 1.92 -9.22 23.11
CA LEU A 62 0.50 -9.26 23.44
C LEU A 62 0.10 -10.64 23.93
N ASP A 63 -0.82 -10.67 24.90
CA ASP A 63 -1.43 -11.93 25.34
C ASP A 63 -2.47 -12.47 24.33
N GLU A 64 -2.99 -13.66 24.59
CA GLU A 64 -3.95 -14.31 23.67
C GLU A 64 -5.29 -13.56 23.60
N ASP A 65 -5.73 -12.91 24.67
CA ASP A 65 -6.98 -12.12 24.69
C ASP A 65 -6.81 -10.84 23.85
N GLU A 66 -5.65 -10.19 23.96
CA GLU A 66 -5.26 -9.05 23.14
C GLU A 66 -5.13 -9.42 21.67
N LYS A 67 -4.55 -10.58 21.33
CA LYS A 67 -4.52 -11.08 19.95
C LYS A 67 -5.92 -11.38 19.42
N ASN A 68 -6.79 -11.95 20.24
CA ASN A 68 -8.20 -12.20 19.89
C ASN A 68 -8.95 -10.89 19.60
N ASN A 69 -8.60 -9.78 20.24
CA ASN A 69 -9.15 -8.47 19.89
C ASN A 69 -8.84 -8.08 18.43
N GLY A 70 -7.68 -8.46 17.90
CA GLY A 70 -7.33 -8.26 16.48
C GLY A 70 -8.32 -8.97 15.55
N ILE A 71 -8.70 -10.21 15.88
CA ILE A 71 -9.71 -10.96 15.13
C ILE A 71 -11.09 -10.29 15.24
N GLN A 72 -11.47 -9.84 16.44
CA GLN A 72 -12.74 -9.12 16.65
C GLN A 72 -12.81 -7.83 15.84
N LYS A 73 -11.69 -7.11 15.65
CA LYS A 73 -11.65 -5.92 14.79
C LYS A 73 -12.09 -6.22 13.35
N MET A 74 -11.78 -7.40 12.81
CA MET A 74 -12.20 -7.82 11.47
C MET A 74 -13.72 -7.95 11.29
N LEU A 75 -14.45 -8.09 12.40
CA LEU A 75 -15.91 -8.20 12.44
C LEU A 75 -16.61 -6.84 12.56
N THR A 76 -15.86 -5.77 12.86
CA THR A 76 -16.43 -4.43 13.03
C THR A 76 -16.91 -3.84 11.71
N LEU A 77 -17.92 -2.96 11.79
CA LEU A 77 -18.41 -2.22 10.63
C LEU A 77 -17.32 -1.33 10.00
N GLU A 78 -16.43 -0.76 10.82
CA GLU A 78 -15.31 0.06 10.36
C GLU A 78 -14.37 -0.74 9.46
N TYR A 79 -13.97 -1.93 9.90
CA TYR A 79 -13.12 -2.81 9.11
C TYR A 79 -13.81 -3.25 7.81
N LYS A 80 -15.10 -3.60 7.86
CA LYS A 80 -15.86 -3.93 6.63
C LYS A 80 -15.91 -2.75 5.67
N LYS A 81 -16.13 -1.53 6.15
CA LYS A 81 -16.08 -0.32 5.32
C LYS A 81 -14.70 -0.11 4.70
N ALA A 82 -13.62 -0.32 5.45
CA ALA A 82 -12.26 -0.26 4.93
C ALA A 82 -12.04 -1.29 3.81
N ALA A 83 -12.51 -2.52 4.00
CA ALA A 83 -12.43 -3.59 2.99
C ALA A 83 -13.26 -3.27 1.73
N PHE A 84 -14.44 -2.67 1.87
CA PHE A 84 -15.22 -2.19 0.72
C PHE A 84 -14.54 -1.02 -0.01
N ASN A 85 -13.97 -0.07 0.73
CA ASN A 85 -13.26 1.06 0.15
C ASN A 85 -12.04 0.58 -0.65
N LEU A 86 -11.34 -0.44 -0.18
CA LEU A 86 -10.21 -1.05 -0.88
C LEU A 86 -10.57 -1.43 -2.33
N ILE A 87 -11.74 -2.02 -2.55
CA ILE A 87 -12.22 -2.43 -3.88
C ILE A 87 -12.37 -1.22 -4.82
N THR A 88 -12.59 -0.03 -4.28
CA THR A 88 -12.83 1.18 -5.07
C THR A 88 -11.54 1.83 -5.57
N PHE A 89 -10.47 1.80 -4.76
CA PHE A 89 -9.25 2.57 -5.06
C PHE A 89 -7.95 1.73 -5.14
N GLY A 90 -7.95 0.53 -4.59
CA GLY A 90 -6.77 -0.34 -4.56
C GLY A 90 -6.49 -0.88 -5.95
N SER A 91 -5.22 -1.02 -6.31
CA SER A 91 -4.83 -1.77 -7.50
C SER A 91 -5.31 -3.22 -7.44
N ASP A 92 -5.48 -3.81 -8.62
CA ASP A 92 -5.90 -5.21 -8.79
C ASP A 92 -5.01 -6.16 -7.97
N GLU A 93 -3.70 -5.93 -7.93
CA GLU A 93 -2.77 -6.75 -7.15
C GLU A 93 -3.02 -6.67 -5.64
N VAL A 94 -3.34 -5.48 -5.12
CA VAL A 94 -3.67 -5.31 -3.70
C VAL A 94 -5.01 -5.97 -3.38
N VAL A 95 -6.04 -5.73 -4.18
CA VAL A 95 -7.37 -6.34 -3.97
C VAL A 95 -7.27 -7.86 -4.01
N ASN A 96 -6.53 -8.42 -4.99
CA ASN A 96 -6.34 -9.86 -5.11
C ASN A 96 -5.56 -10.46 -3.92
N SER A 97 -4.46 -9.83 -3.51
CA SER A 97 -3.67 -10.31 -2.37
C SER A 97 -4.43 -10.21 -1.05
N TYR A 98 -5.22 -9.14 -0.85
CA TYR A 98 -6.12 -8.99 0.30
C TYR A 98 -7.19 -10.09 0.32
N ASN A 99 -7.89 -10.30 -0.80
CA ASN A 99 -8.90 -11.35 -0.89
C ASN A 99 -8.28 -12.73 -0.65
N THR A 100 -7.07 -12.97 -1.14
CA THR A 100 -6.35 -14.23 -0.97
C THR A 100 -6.07 -14.53 0.50
N ILE A 101 -5.48 -13.59 1.24
CA ILE A 101 -5.22 -13.79 2.67
C ILE A 101 -6.52 -13.94 3.46
N MET A 102 -7.56 -13.17 3.09
CA MET A 102 -8.85 -13.25 3.75
C MET A 102 -9.54 -14.59 3.55
N GLN A 103 -9.48 -15.15 2.33
CA GLN A 103 -9.99 -16.48 2.04
C GLN A 103 -9.23 -17.55 2.80
N SER A 104 -7.92 -17.43 2.96
CA SER A 104 -7.15 -18.36 3.80
C SER A 104 -7.54 -18.26 5.27
N PHE A 105 -7.78 -17.06 5.77
CA PHE A 105 -8.24 -16.85 7.15
C PHE A 105 -9.61 -17.51 7.42
N PHE A 106 -10.58 -17.33 6.51
CA PHE A 106 -11.92 -17.91 6.68
C PHE A 106 -11.98 -19.42 6.40
N ASN A 107 -11.08 -19.95 5.59
CA ASN A 107 -11.01 -21.38 5.26
C ASN A 107 -9.85 -22.07 6.00
N LYS A 108 -9.52 -21.65 7.23
CA LYS A 108 -8.41 -22.20 8.02
C LYS A 108 -8.42 -23.73 8.07
N GLU A 109 -9.59 -24.33 8.23
CA GLU A 109 -9.79 -25.79 8.34
C GLU A 109 -9.38 -26.56 7.06
N SER A 110 -9.22 -25.86 5.93
CA SER A 110 -8.80 -26.46 4.66
C SER A 110 -7.28 -26.60 4.52
N TYR A 111 -6.50 -26.15 5.52
CA TYR A 111 -5.05 -26.18 5.49
C TYR A 111 -4.49 -27.12 6.56
N ASP A 112 -3.34 -27.73 6.27
CA ASP A 112 -2.55 -28.43 7.29
C ASP A 112 -2.06 -27.40 8.31
N ASP A 113 -2.29 -27.66 9.60
CA ASP A 113 -1.88 -26.80 10.72
C ASP A 113 -0.38 -26.48 10.66
N ASN A 114 0.44 -27.42 10.18
CA ASN A 114 1.90 -27.25 10.06
C ASN A 114 2.30 -26.28 8.94
N GLU A 115 1.45 -26.07 7.92
CA GLU A 115 1.73 -25.20 6.77
C GLU A 115 0.99 -23.86 6.85
N TYR A 116 -0.14 -23.80 7.57
CA TYR A 116 -1.03 -22.65 7.62
C TYR A 116 -0.33 -21.35 8.00
N GLY A 117 0.56 -21.38 9.00
CA GLY A 117 1.34 -20.21 9.41
C GLY A 117 2.22 -19.66 8.30
N ILE A 118 2.91 -20.53 7.56
CA ILE A 118 3.76 -20.13 6.42
C ILE A 118 2.92 -19.54 5.29
N ILE A 119 1.77 -20.15 5.01
CA ILE A 119 0.83 -19.66 3.99
C ILE A 119 0.40 -18.23 4.32
N LEU A 120 -0.04 -17.98 5.57
CA LEU A 120 -0.45 -16.64 6.00
C LEU A 120 0.69 -15.63 5.94
N LEU A 121 1.90 -16.00 6.37
CA LEU A 121 3.07 -15.11 6.29
C LEU A 121 3.43 -14.77 4.83
N ALA A 122 3.39 -15.76 3.94
CA ALA A 122 3.61 -15.53 2.51
C ALA A 122 2.54 -14.63 1.88
N GLN A 123 1.27 -14.80 2.25
CA GLN A 123 0.18 -13.97 1.76
C GLN A 123 0.21 -12.56 2.34
N LEU A 124 0.56 -12.40 3.62
CA LEU A 124 0.67 -11.11 4.28
C LEU A 124 1.82 -10.30 3.69
N SER A 125 2.98 -10.92 3.51
CA SER A 125 4.12 -10.27 2.85
C SER A 125 3.83 -9.88 1.40
N GLU A 126 3.07 -10.69 0.66
CA GLU A 126 2.59 -10.34 -0.69
C GLU A 126 1.66 -9.12 -0.66
N LEU A 127 0.71 -9.07 0.28
CA LEU A 127 -0.17 -7.93 0.48
C LEU A 127 0.63 -6.66 0.80
N LEU A 128 1.57 -6.73 1.75
CA LEU A 128 2.45 -5.60 2.11
C LEU A 128 3.27 -5.11 0.92
N LEU A 129 3.78 -6.04 0.11
CA LEU A 129 4.56 -5.72 -1.09
C LEU A 129 3.71 -4.96 -2.11
N ASN A 130 2.46 -5.41 -2.33
CA ASN A 130 1.56 -4.79 -3.29
C ASN A 130 1.02 -3.44 -2.77
N ILE A 131 0.74 -3.30 -1.47
CA ILE A 131 0.41 -2.01 -0.85
C ILE A 131 1.55 -1.01 -1.05
N ARG A 132 2.80 -1.42 -0.83
CA ARG A 132 3.97 -0.56 -1.05
C ARG A 132 4.09 -0.10 -2.50
N LYS A 133 3.81 -0.98 -3.47
CA LYS A 133 3.80 -0.64 -4.90
C LYS A 133 2.66 0.31 -5.27
N ASP A 134 1.49 0.13 -4.64
CA ASP A 134 0.30 0.97 -4.85
C ASP A 134 0.48 2.40 -4.34
N LEU A 135 1.13 2.56 -3.17
CA LEU A 135 1.34 3.87 -2.54
C LEU A 135 2.50 4.66 -3.13
N TYR A 136 3.55 3.98 -3.60
CA TYR A 136 4.81 4.63 -3.96
C TYR A 136 5.29 4.23 -5.35
N SER A 137 6.19 3.24 -5.43
CA SER A 137 6.88 2.84 -6.66
C SER A 137 6.58 1.38 -6.94
N LYS A 138 6.24 1.09 -8.20
CA LYS A 138 6.08 -0.28 -8.71
C LYS A 138 7.37 -1.11 -8.62
N ASN A 139 8.52 -0.45 -8.62
CA ASN A 139 9.83 -1.08 -8.57
C ASN A 139 10.33 -1.15 -7.13
N THR A 140 10.63 -2.35 -6.66
CA THR A 140 11.25 -2.63 -5.37
C THR A 140 12.18 -3.83 -5.49
N LYS A 141 13.31 -3.80 -4.76
CA LYS A 141 14.25 -4.92 -4.65
C LYS A 141 13.97 -5.78 -3.41
N LEU A 142 13.06 -5.33 -2.54
CA LEU A 142 12.67 -6.07 -1.35
C LEU A 142 11.89 -7.33 -1.75
N LYS A 143 12.27 -8.45 -1.15
CA LYS A 143 11.53 -9.71 -1.23
C LYS A 143 10.45 -9.75 -0.15
N ARG A 144 9.64 -10.81 -0.18
CA ARG A 144 8.53 -11.01 0.76
C ARG A 144 9.02 -11.13 2.20
N SER A 145 10.03 -11.94 2.45
CA SER A 145 10.58 -12.13 3.79
C SER A 145 11.07 -10.81 4.40
N ASN A 146 11.69 -9.93 3.59
CA ASN A 146 12.24 -8.65 4.05
C ASN A 146 11.17 -7.73 4.64
N LEU A 147 9.91 -7.88 4.25
CA LEU A 147 8.80 -7.08 4.77
C LEU A 147 8.31 -7.53 6.14
N LEU A 148 8.72 -8.71 6.59
CA LEU A 148 8.32 -9.30 7.87
C LEU A 148 9.46 -9.35 8.90
N GLU A 149 10.71 -9.12 8.46
CA GLU A 149 11.91 -9.21 9.32
C GLU A 149 11.82 -8.37 10.60
N PHE A 150 11.14 -7.22 10.57
CA PHE A 150 11.01 -6.36 11.75
C PHE A 150 9.97 -6.85 12.77
N MET A 151 9.07 -7.77 12.38
CA MET A 151 7.98 -8.28 13.24
C MET A 151 8.26 -9.69 13.77
N MET A 152 9.30 -10.36 13.28
CA MET A 152 9.57 -11.76 13.56
C MET A 152 11.02 -11.99 13.99
N THR A 153 11.22 -12.68 15.11
CA THR A 153 12.55 -13.00 15.64
C THR A 153 13.22 -14.17 14.91
N ASP A 154 12.43 -15.03 14.27
CA ASP A 154 12.86 -16.31 13.68
C ASP A 154 12.59 -16.39 12.17
N ILE A 155 12.44 -15.24 11.50
CA ILE A 155 12.17 -15.13 10.06
C ILE A 155 13.15 -15.91 9.18
N GLU A 156 14.41 -16.05 9.60
CA GLU A 156 15.43 -16.81 8.87
C GLU A 156 15.06 -18.28 8.66
N ASN A 157 14.35 -18.89 9.61
CA ASN A 157 13.92 -20.28 9.51
C ASN A 157 12.88 -20.51 8.41
N TYR A 158 12.21 -19.44 7.97
CA TYR A 158 11.07 -19.49 7.05
C TYR A 158 11.29 -18.70 5.76
N ARG A 159 12.38 -17.92 5.68
CA ARG A 159 12.73 -17.02 4.57
C ARG A 159 12.52 -17.68 3.21
N ASP A 160 13.14 -18.84 2.99
CA ASP A 160 13.07 -19.55 1.71
C ASP A 160 11.66 -20.03 1.38
N LYS A 161 10.89 -20.47 2.38
CA LYS A 161 9.52 -20.92 2.18
C LYS A 161 8.60 -19.75 1.81
N ILE A 162 8.76 -18.61 2.47
CA ILE A 162 7.98 -17.38 2.24
C ILE A 162 8.28 -16.81 0.85
N ASP A 163 9.55 -16.64 0.51
CA ASP A 163 9.98 -16.04 -0.75
C ASP A 163 9.62 -16.89 -1.97
N ASN A 164 9.70 -18.22 -1.84
CA ASN A 164 9.41 -19.15 -2.94
C ASN A 164 7.97 -19.68 -2.92
N PHE A 165 7.11 -19.18 -2.02
CA PHE A 165 5.74 -19.64 -1.91
C PHE A 165 4.98 -19.41 -3.22
N LYS A 166 4.42 -20.49 -3.79
CA LYS A 166 3.60 -20.45 -5.00
C LYS A 166 2.14 -20.46 -4.61
N PHE A 167 1.45 -19.35 -4.88
CA PHE A 167 -0.01 -19.32 -4.77
C PHE A 167 -0.59 -20.30 -5.79
N ARG A 168 -1.28 -21.34 -5.31
CA ARG A 168 -2.13 -22.15 -6.18
C ARG A 168 -3.21 -21.21 -6.70
N LYS A 169 -3.30 -21.02 -8.02
CA LYS A 169 -4.47 -20.37 -8.60
C LYS A 169 -5.67 -21.21 -8.23
N ILE A 170 -6.56 -20.65 -7.43
CA ILE A 170 -7.91 -21.18 -7.29
C ILE A 170 -8.55 -20.92 -8.67
N ASN A 171 -8.69 -21.97 -9.47
CA ASN A 171 -9.38 -21.92 -10.76
C ASN A 171 -10.88 -21.75 -10.54
#